data_AF-A0A7W6K5A3-F1
#
_entry.id   AF-A0A7W6K5A3-F1
#
_cell.length_a   1.000
_cell.length_b   1.000
_cell.length_c   1.000
_cell.angle_alpha   90.00
_cell.angle_beta   90.00
_cell.angle_gamma   90.00
#
_symmetry.space_group_name_H-M   'P 1'
#
loop_
_entity.id
_entity.type
_entity.pdbx_description
1 polymer ?
#
loop_
_entity_poly.entity_id
_entity_poly.type
_entity_poly.pdbx_seq_one_letter_code
_entity_poly.pdbx_strand_id
1 'polypeptide(L)' 'MATTPRRPVNPKDAAEALFAPKKKVVAPAVERPAIPNARELVSLKIDSDVLAYFQGEGPGWQERINDALRAAMESRSI' A
#
# COMPACT_ATOMS: atom_id res chain seq x y z
N MET A 1 -5.86 -59.15 28.83
CA MET A 1 -5.15 -58.59 27.66
C MET A 1 -6.13 -58.56 26.49
N ALA A 2 -6.67 -57.38 26.17
CA ALA A 2 -7.54 -57.17 25.01
C ALA A 2 -7.30 -55.74 24.50
N THR A 3 -6.54 -55.64 23.41
CA THR A 3 -6.23 -54.36 22.74
C THR A 3 -7.30 -54.09 21.69
N THR A 4 -8.22 -53.17 21.97
CA THR A 4 -9.20 -52.68 20.98
C THR A 4 -8.47 -51.89 19.88
N PRO A 5 -8.78 -52.09 18.58
CA PRO A 5 -8.05 -51.47 17.49
C PRO A 5 -8.24 -49.95 17.48
N ARG A 6 -7.13 -49.23 17.28
CA ARG A 6 -7.07 -47.77 17.19
C ARG A 6 -7.97 -47.27 16.07
N ARG A 7 -9.01 -46.51 16.43
CA ARG A 7 -9.90 -45.80 15.50
C ARG A 7 -9.05 -45.07 14.43
N PRO A 8 -9.22 -45.35 13.13
CA PRO A 8 -8.51 -44.59 12.11
C PRO A 8 -9.03 -43.15 12.17
N VAL A 9 -8.10 -42.21 12.21
CA VAL A 9 -8.39 -40.76 12.15
C VAL A 9 -9.25 -40.53 10.92
N ASN A 10 -10.43 -39.92 11.13
CA ASN A 10 -11.43 -39.74 10.10
C ASN A 10 -10.79 -38.98 8.92
N PRO A 11 -10.79 -39.51 7.68
CA PRO A 11 -10.09 -38.89 6.56
C PRO A 11 -10.66 -37.50 6.19
N LYS A 12 -11.88 -37.21 6.64
CA LYS A 12 -12.53 -35.91 6.49
C LYS A 12 -11.87 -34.83 7.35
N ASP A 13 -11.54 -35.13 8.61
CA ASP A 13 -10.83 -34.20 9.51
C ASP A 13 -9.42 -33.86 9.00
N ALA A 14 -8.73 -34.86 8.43
CA ALA A 14 -7.43 -34.64 7.81
C ALA A 14 -7.50 -33.72 6.59
N ALA A 15 -8.58 -33.79 5.80
CA ALA A 15 -8.80 -32.91 4.66
C ALA A 15 -9.14 -31.47 5.12
N GLU A 16 -10.00 -31.32 6.13
CA GLU A 16 -10.38 -29.99 6.63
C GLU A 16 -9.17 -29.20 7.17
N ALA A 17 -8.21 -29.87 7.82
CA ALA A 17 -6.98 -29.25 8.29
C ALA A 17 -6.06 -28.75 7.16
N LEU A 18 -6.13 -29.35 5.97
CA LEU A 18 -5.32 -28.95 4.81
C LEU A 18 -5.90 -27.75 4.06
N PHE A 19 -7.22 -27.56 4.12
CA PHE A 19 -7.93 -26.49 3.40
C PHE A 19 -8.42 -25.35 4.28
N ALA A 20 -8.18 -25.40 5.60
CA ALA A 20 -8.48 -24.29 6.49
C ALA A 20 -7.76 -23.00 6.05
N PRO A 21 -8.48 -21.86 5.91
CA PRO A 21 -7.88 -20.61 5.45
C PRO A 21 -6.92 -20.09 6.52
N LYS A 22 -5.62 -20.26 6.29
CA LYS A 22 -4.57 -19.59 7.07
C LYS A 22 -4.77 -18.09 6.94
N LYS A 23 -5.13 -17.42 8.06
CA LYS A 23 -5.07 -15.96 8.18
C LYS A 23 -3.69 -15.50 7.71
N LYS A 24 -3.65 -14.76 6.60
CA LYS A 24 -2.44 -14.06 6.16
C LYS A 24 -2.08 -13.08 7.29
N VAL A 25 -1.01 -13.38 7.99
CA VAL A 25 -0.40 -12.45 8.94
C VAL A 25 -0.01 -11.24 8.08
N VAL A 26 -0.72 -10.13 8.28
CA VAL A 26 -0.34 -8.84 7.71
C VAL A 26 1.04 -8.54 8.27
N ALA A 27 2.07 -8.59 7.43
CA ALA A 27 3.40 -8.23 7.83
C ALA A 27 3.34 -6.82 8.44
N PRO A 28 3.98 -6.58 9.60
CA PRO A 28 4.02 -5.24 10.18
C PRO A 28 4.54 -4.29 9.12
N ALA A 29 3.88 -3.14 8.99
CA ALA A 29 4.27 -2.10 8.05
C ALA A 29 5.77 -1.86 8.23
N VAL A 30 6.55 -2.16 7.18
CA VAL A 30 7.97 -1.85 7.16
C VAL A 30 8.06 -0.34 7.32
N GLU A 31 8.37 0.11 8.54
CA GLU A 31 8.70 1.48 8.84
C GLU A 31 9.98 1.78 8.06
N ARG A 32 9.77 2.23 6.82
CA ARG A 32 10.86 2.67 5.97
C ARG A 32 11.49 3.87 6.66
N PRO A 33 12.82 3.85 6.89
CA PRO A 33 13.50 4.96 7.52
C PRO A 33 13.09 6.25 6.81
N ALA A 34 12.73 7.27 7.59
CA ALA A 34 12.28 8.56 7.08
C ALA A 34 13.36 9.12 6.17
N ILE A 35 13.16 8.95 4.86
CA ILE A 35 14.07 9.47 3.85
C ILE A 35 13.99 11.00 4.01
N PRO A 36 15.11 11.71 4.23
CA PRO A 36 15.08 13.16 4.24
C PRO A 36 14.53 13.63 2.89
N ASN A 37 13.47 14.44 2.91
CA ASN A 37 12.66 14.87 1.76
C ASN A 37 11.69 13.83 1.16
N ALA A 38 11.11 12.95 1.99
CA ALA A 38 10.01 12.09 1.56
C ALA A 38 8.82 12.91 1.03
N ARG A 39 8.24 12.47 -0.08
CA ARG A 39 6.98 13.02 -0.61
C ARG A 39 5.83 12.46 0.22
N GLU A 40 5.00 13.33 0.77
CA GLU A 40 3.80 12.94 1.51
C GLU A 40 2.59 12.92 0.57
N LEU A 41 1.79 11.86 0.66
CA LEU A 41 0.54 11.76 -0.08
C LEU A 41 -0.55 12.51 0.70
N VAL A 42 -0.92 13.67 0.19
CA VAL A 42 -1.93 14.54 0.80
C VAL A 42 -3.16 14.67 -0.10
N SER A 43 -4.33 14.84 0.51
CA SER A 43 -5.56 15.15 -0.20
C SER A 43 -5.67 16.66 -0.36
N LEU A 44 -5.37 17.16 -1.57
CA LEU A 44 -5.45 18.58 -1.94
C LEU A 44 -6.51 18.75 -3.04
N LYS A 45 -7.31 19.82 -2.95
CA LYS A 45 -8.18 20.24 -4.06
C LYS A 45 -7.40 21.15 -5.00
N ILE A 46 -7.39 20.82 -6.28
CA ILE A 46 -6.78 21.59 -7.36
C ILE A 46 -7.89 21.94 -8.34
N ASP A 47 -7.87 23.16 -8.87
CA ASP A 47 -8.82 23.60 -9.90
C ASP A 47 -8.68 22.76 -11.18
N SER A 48 -9.81 22.53 -11.87
CA SER A 48 -9.85 21.57 -12.98
C SER A 48 -9.07 22.03 -14.21
N ASP A 49 -8.99 23.34 -14.44
CA ASP A 49 -8.21 23.96 -15.52
C ASP A 49 -6.70 23.81 -15.29
N VAL A 50 -6.26 24.04 -14.04
CA VAL A 50 -4.88 23.82 -13.61
C VAL A 50 -4.50 22.35 -13.76
N LEU A 51 -5.36 21.43 -13.30
CA LEU A 51 -5.12 19.99 -13.45
C LEU A 51 -5.02 19.58 -14.92
N ALA A 52 -5.93 20.08 -15.77
CA ALA A 52 -5.94 19.79 -17.20
C ALA A 52 -4.68 20.32 -17.91
N TYR A 53 -4.21 21.51 -17.54
CA TYR A 53 -2.97 22.08 -18.07
C TYR A 53 -1.77 21.14 -17.81
N PHE A 54 -1.58 20.71 -16.57
CA PHE A 54 -0.46 19.83 -16.23
C PHE A 54 -0.61 18.43 -16.84
N GLN A 55 -1.82 17.88 -16.88
CA GLN A 55 -2.07 16.56 -17.49
C GLN A 55 -1.85 16.56 -19.02
N GLY A 56 -2.17 17.66 -19.70
CA GLY A 56 -2.04 17.80 -21.15
C GLY A 56 -0.60 17.67 -21.65
N GLU A 57 0.39 17.99 -20.81
CA GLU A 57 1.80 17.84 -21.17
C GLU A 57 2.36 16.42 -20.98
N GLY A 58 1.52 15.46 -20.61
CA GLY A 58 1.84 14.03 -20.60
C GLY A 58 2.27 13.45 -19.25
N PRO A 59 2.95 12.29 -19.25
CA PRO A 59 3.39 11.61 -18.03
C PRO A 59 4.21 12.51 -17.11
N GLY A 60 4.11 12.29 -15.80
CA GLY A 60 4.85 13.09 -14.80
C GLY A 60 4.22 14.44 -14.45
N TRP A 61 2.95 14.68 -14.80
CA TRP A 61 2.23 15.91 -14.47
C TRP A 61 2.21 16.24 -12.95
N GLN A 62 2.18 15.22 -12.08
CA GLN A 62 2.26 15.41 -10.63
C GLN A 62 3.61 15.95 -10.17
N GLU A 63 4.70 15.51 -10.81
CA GLU A 63 6.05 16.00 -10.55
C GLU A 63 6.15 17.49 -10.90
N ARG A 64 5.61 17.86 -12.07
CA ARG A 64 5.58 19.25 -12.54
C ARG A 64 4.76 20.17 -11.63
N ILE A 65 3.63 19.70 -11.12
CA ILE A 65 2.87 20.45 -10.09
C ILE A 65 3.75 20.68 -8.85
N ASN A 66 4.47 19.65 -8.40
CA ASN A 66 5.34 19.79 -7.24
C ASN A 66 6.51 20.75 -7.48
N ASP A 67 7.11 20.74 -8.68
CA ASP A 67 8.17 21.67 -9.07
C ASP A 67 7.66 23.12 -9.12
N ALA A 68 6.46 23.34 -9.66
CA ALA A 68 5.82 24.66 -9.65
C ALA A 68 5.57 25.16 -8.22
N LEU A 69 5.14 24.29 -7.31
CA LEU A 69 4.98 24.63 -5.89
C LEU A 69 6.32 24.99 -5.23
N ARG A 70 7.40 24.27 -5.53
CA ARG A 70 8.75 24.61 -5.04
C ARG A 70 9.24 25.96 -5.57
N ALA A 71 9.06 26.23 -6.86
CA ALA A 71 9.41 27.52 -7.45
C ALA A 71 8.62 28.68 -6.80
N ALA A 72 7.35 28.45 -6.45
CA ALA A 72 6.54 29.41 -5.71
C ALA A 72 7.07 29.64 -4.28
N MET A 73 7.58 28.60 -3.60
CA MET A 73 8.23 28.75 -2.28
C MET A 73 9.49 29.61 -2.36
N GLU A 74 10.33 29.39 -3.36
CA GLU A 74 11.59 30.12 -3.52
C GLU A 74 11.36 31.59 -3.92
N SER A 75 10.38 31.85 -4.80
CA SER A 75 10.01 33.23 -5.16
C SER A 75 9.35 34.01 -4.01
N ARG A 76 8.70 33.31 -3.07
CA ARG A 76 8.10 33.90 -1.86
C ARG A 76 9.11 34.16 -0.76
N SER A 77 10.30 33.58 -0.83
CA SER A 77 11.41 33.80 0.13
C SER A 77 12.11 35.13 -0.17
N ILE A 78 11.37 36.22 -0.01
CA ILE A 78 11.83 37.62 0.01
C ILE A 78 11.57 38.18 1.42
#